data_AF-A0A6J4TNF5-F1
#
_entry.id   AF-A0A6J4TNF5-F1
#
_cell.length_a   1.000
_cell.length_b   1.000
_cell.length_c   1.000
_cell.angle_alpha   90.00
_cell.angle_beta   90.00
_cell.angle_gamma   90.00
#
_symmetry.space_group_name_H-M   'P 1'
#
loop_
_entity.id
_entity.type
_entity.pdbx_description
1 polymer ?
#
loop_
_entity_poly.entity_id
_entity_poly.type
_entity_poly.pdbx_seq_one_letter_code
_entity_poly.pdbx_strand_id
1 'polypeptide(L)'
;MAPRDRSRDDLIIEHPNRKKKGSKATKAVVILLLLASTALLVIISIGGWEKTAGAKPLQVAYILLFLLFAFLVARWSRGILPVVAALAIILLIFAAVSAPGWYDRGKNGFAETTLPPELIGLLCLVLVPLQILLIAFAMRGFQQAWNVEVEHTPDEDGYRRDEGGGGERPGAVVAPA
;
A
#
# COMPACT_ATOMS: atom_id res chain seq x y z
N MET A 1 -23.09 40.53 -22.89
CA MET A 1 -22.58 39.15 -23.12
C MET A 1 -22.17 38.60 -21.78
N ALA A 2 -23.06 37.86 -21.11
CA ALA A 2 -22.78 37.30 -19.79
C ALA A 2 -21.74 36.16 -19.92
N PRO A 3 -20.82 36.00 -18.96
CA PRO A 3 -19.92 34.84 -18.94
C PRO A 3 -20.79 33.59 -18.86
N ARG A 4 -20.63 32.67 -19.82
CA ARG A 4 -21.32 31.39 -19.81
C ARG A 4 -20.91 30.65 -18.54
N ASP A 5 -21.88 30.24 -17.75
CA ASP A 5 -21.72 29.26 -16.68
C ASP A 5 -21.12 27.99 -17.33
N ARG A 6 -19.82 27.77 -17.13
CA ARG A 6 -19.12 26.58 -17.62
C ARG A 6 -19.69 25.42 -16.84
N SER A 7 -20.55 24.63 -17.48
CA SER A 7 -21.15 23.43 -16.88
C SER A 7 -20.03 22.57 -16.32
N ARG A 8 -20.14 22.24 -15.03
CA ARG A 8 -19.29 21.26 -14.32
C ARG A 8 -19.18 19.90 -15.03
N ASP A 9 -20.03 19.67 -16.03
CA ASP A 9 -20.12 18.47 -16.85
C ASP A 9 -18.92 18.25 -17.79
N ASP A 10 -18.11 19.28 -18.09
CA ASP A 10 -16.91 19.16 -18.94
C ASP A 10 -15.60 18.94 -18.15
N LEU A 11 -15.65 18.80 -16.82
CA LEU A 11 -14.46 18.56 -16.00
C LEU A 11 -14.12 17.07 -15.96
N ILE A 12 -13.03 16.68 -16.63
CA ILE A 12 -12.52 15.31 -16.58
C ILE A 12 -11.55 15.20 -15.39
N ILE A 13 -11.95 14.44 -14.37
CA ILE A 13 -11.10 14.13 -13.21
C ILE A 13 -10.17 12.97 -13.58
N GLU A 14 -8.88 13.25 -13.75
CA GLU A 14 -7.86 12.23 -13.98
C GLU A 14 -7.00 11.99 -12.73
N HIS A 15 -6.66 10.72 -12.46
CA HIS A 15 -5.67 10.32 -11.45
C HIS A 15 -4.34 9.90 -12.10
N PRO A 16 -3.47 10.85 -12.50
CA PRO A 16 -2.27 10.54 -13.30
C PRO A 16 -1.30 9.59 -12.58
N ASN A 17 -1.23 9.67 -11.25
CA ASN A 17 -0.33 8.83 -10.45
C ASN A 17 -0.75 7.35 -10.43
N ARG A 18 -2.03 7.02 -10.64
CA ARG A 18 -2.48 5.61 -10.70
C ARG A 18 -2.09 4.92 -12.01
N LYS A 19 -1.82 5.69 -13.07
CA LYS A 19 -1.37 5.18 -14.37
C LYS A 19 0.13 4.85 -14.40
N LYS A 20 0.93 5.44 -13.51
CA LYS A 20 2.38 5.24 -13.43
C LYS A 20 2.74 3.78 -13.10
N LYS A 21 3.68 3.21 -13.88
CA LYS A 21 4.21 1.85 -13.65
C LYS A 21 4.77 1.68 -12.23
N GLY A 22 5.48 2.70 -11.72
CA GLY A 22 6.03 2.71 -10.36
C GLY A 22 4.96 2.57 -9.27
N SER A 23 3.83 3.25 -9.41
CA SER A 23 2.74 3.18 -8.42
C SER A 23 2.00 1.86 -8.45
N LYS A 24 1.81 1.26 -9.64
CA LYS A 24 1.27 -0.10 -9.77
C LYS A 24 2.21 -1.14 -9.14
N ALA A 25 3.52 -1.00 -9.34
CA ALA A 25 4.52 -1.88 -8.74
C ALA A 25 4.55 -1.76 -7.21
N THR A 26 4.59 -0.54 -6.66
CA THR A 26 4.54 -0.33 -5.21
C THR A 26 3.26 -0.90 -4.60
N LYS A 27 2.10 -0.68 -5.25
CA LYS A 27 0.83 -1.29 -4.83
C LYS A 27 0.93 -2.81 -4.77
N ALA A 28 1.43 -3.45 -5.81
CA ALA A 28 1.57 -4.90 -5.87
C ALA A 28 2.50 -5.43 -4.76
N VAL A 29 3.63 -4.76 -4.51
CA VAL A 29 4.56 -5.13 -3.44
C VAL A 29 3.90 -5.01 -2.06
N VAL A 30 3.19 -3.91 -1.77
CA VAL A 30 2.50 -3.74 -0.48
C VAL A 30 1.45 -4.85 -0.27
N ILE A 31 0.67 -5.17 -1.30
CA ILE A 31 -0.32 -6.26 -1.24
C ILE A 31 0.37 -7.61 -0.98
N LEU A 32 1.46 -7.91 -1.70
CA LEU A 32 2.22 -9.15 -1.51
C LEU A 32 2.75 -9.26 -0.08
N LEU A 33 3.31 -8.18 0.47
CA LEU A 33 3.85 -8.15 1.84
C LEU A 33 2.76 -8.32 2.90
N LEU A 34 1.58 -7.72 2.71
CA LEU A 34 0.41 -7.93 3.59
C LEU A 34 -0.07 -9.39 3.56
N LEU A 35 -0.18 -9.98 2.38
CA LEU A 35 -0.60 -11.37 2.23
C LEU A 35 0.44 -12.34 2.80
N ALA A 36 1.73 -12.11 2.56
CA ALA A 36 2.80 -12.91 3.15
C ALA A 36 2.80 -12.80 4.68
N SER A 37 2.60 -11.61 5.23
CA SER A 37 2.49 -11.40 6.69
C SER A 37 1.28 -12.14 7.26
N THR A 38 0.15 -12.09 6.56
CA THR A 38 -1.07 -12.81 6.95
C THR A 38 -0.86 -14.32 6.92
N ALA A 39 -0.21 -14.85 5.87
CA ALA A 39 0.08 -16.27 5.75
C ALA A 39 0.97 -16.76 6.89
N LEU A 40 2.04 -16.00 7.22
CA LEU A 40 2.89 -16.31 8.37
C LEU A 40 2.12 -16.27 9.69
N LEU A 41 1.27 -15.26 9.90
CA LEU A 41 0.42 -15.19 11.09
C LEU A 41 -0.49 -16.41 11.21
N VAL A 42 -1.13 -16.84 10.12
CA VAL A 42 -1.98 -18.05 10.12
C VAL A 42 -1.16 -19.29 10.50
N ILE A 43 0.03 -19.47 9.91
CA ILE A 43 0.90 -20.62 10.22
C ILE A 43 1.33 -20.60 11.70
N ILE A 44 1.76 -19.43 12.20
CA ILE A 44 2.16 -19.25 13.60
C ILE A 44 0.97 -19.51 14.54
N SER A 45 -0.22 -19.01 14.20
CA SER A 45 -1.44 -19.23 14.97
C SER A 45 -1.81 -20.70 15.05
N ILE A 46 -1.78 -21.43 13.94
CA ILE A 46 -2.07 -22.88 13.92
C ILE A 46 -1.01 -23.65 14.72
N GLY A 47 0.27 -23.31 14.54
CA GLY A 47 1.39 -23.95 15.24
C GLY A 47 1.37 -23.77 16.76
N GLY A 48 1.00 -22.58 17.22
CA GLY A 48 1.04 -22.18 18.62
C GLY A 48 -0.31 -22.18 19.34
N TRP A 49 -1.39 -22.63 18.70
CA TRP A 49 -2.77 -22.39 19.14
C TRP A 49 -3.03 -22.82 20.60
N GLU A 50 -2.61 -24.04 20.96
CA GLU A 50 -2.88 -24.59 22.29
C GLU A 50 -2.10 -23.91 23.42
N LYS A 51 -0.96 -23.27 23.09
CA LYS A 51 -0.06 -22.65 24.08
C LYS A 51 -0.13 -21.12 24.10
N THR A 52 -1.01 -20.54 23.28
CA THR A 52 -1.20 -19.09 23.21
C THR A 52 -2.32 -18.67 24.17
N ALA A 53 -1.93 -18.25 25.39
CA ALA A 53 -2.87 -17.73 26.38
C ALA A 53 -3.22 -16.25 26.08
N GLY A 54 -4.52 -15.94 25.96
CA GLY A 54 -5.04 -14.56 25.86
C GLY A 54 -4.82 -13.82 24.52
N ALA A 55 -3.82 -14.19 23.71
CA ALA A 55 -3.50 -13.49 22.47
C ALA A 55 -4.23 -14.00 21.21
N LYS A 56 -5.06 -15.05 21.32
CA LYS A 56 -5.80 -15.61 20.17
C LYS A 56 -6.71 -14.58 19.47
N PRO A 57 -7.53 -13.79 20.18
CA PRO A 57 -8.40 -12.80 19.54
C PRO A 57 -7.59 -11.72 18.81
N LEU A 58 -6.45 -11.33 19.39
CA LEU A 58 -5.55 -10.35 18.79
C LEU A 58 -4.94 -10.86 17.48
N GLN A 59 -4.48 -12.12 17.44
CA GLN A 59 -3.95 -12.73 16.21
C GLN A 59 -5.02 -12.79 15.11
N VAL A 60 -6.22 -13.24 15.44
CA VAL A 60 -7.34 -13.28 14.48
C VAL A 60 -7.68 -11.88 13.97
N ALA A 61 -7.71 -10.87 14.85
CA ALA A 61 -7.94 -9.48 14.45
C ALA A 61 -6.86 -8.98 13.47
N TYR A 62 -5.58 -9.25 13.73
CA TYR A 62 -4.48 -8.89 12.83
C TYR A 62 -4.61 -9.56 11.46
N ILE A 63 -4.95 -10.86 11.42
CA ILE A 63 -5.18 -11.59 10.16
C ILE A 63 -6.29 -10.93 9.34
N LEU A 64 -7.44 -10.67 9.96
CA LEU A 64 -8.58 -10.06 9.28
C LEU A 64 -8.27 -8.63 8.82
N LEU A 65 -7.61 -7.83 9.66
CA LEU A 65 -7.21 -6.45 9.32
C LEU A 65 -6.22 -6.43 8.16
N PHE A 66 -5.22 -7.31 8.14
CA PHE A 66 -4.23 -7.32 7.06
C PHE A 66 -4.85 -7.75 5.74
N LEU A 67 -5.79 -8.70 5.74
CA LEU A 67 -6.59 -9.05 4.56
C LEU A 67 -7.45 -7.89 4.08
N LEU A 68 -8.15 -7.21 5.00
CA LEU A 68 -8.94 -6.02 4.69
C LEU A 68 -8.06 -4.92 4.08
N PHE A 69 -6.89 -4.68 4.66
CA PHE A 69 -5.96 -3.66 4.16
C PHE A 69 -5.39 -4.03 2.79
N ALA A 70 -5.06 -5.31 2.55
CA ALA A 70 -4.63 -5.77 1.23
C ALA A 70 -5.69 -5.45 0.17
N PHE A 71 -6.95 -5.68 0.50
CA PHE A 71 -8.09 -5.35 -0.35
C PHE A 71 -8.29 -3.84 -0.54
N LEU A 72 -8.19 -3.04 0.51
CA LEU A 72 -8.32 -1.57 0.41
C LEU A 72 -7.18 -0.95 -0.40
N VAL A 73 -5.95 -1.46 -0.24
CA VAL A 73 -4.80 -1.06 -1.07
C VAL A 73 -5.02 -1.47 -2.53
N ALA A 74 -5.56 -2.66 -2.79
CA ALA A 74 -5.92 -3.08 -4.15
C ALA A 74 -6.89 -2.09 -4.82
N ARG A 75 -7.80 -1.50 -4.04
CA ARG A 75 -8.75 -0.44 -4.41
C ARG A 75 -8.19 0.99 -4.42
N TRP A 76 -6.87 1.16 -4.37
CA TRP A 76 -6.20 2.47 -4.42
C TRP A 76 -6.46 3.38 -3.20
N SER A 77 -6.79 2.80 -2.04
CA SER A 77 -7.01 3.58 -0.81
C SER A 77 -5.68 4.06 -0.23
N ARG A 78 -5.27 5.31 -0.49
CA ARG A 78 -4.01 5.87 0.04
C ARG A 78 -3.99 5.97 1.57
N GLY A 79 -5.12 6.36 2.17
CA GLY A 79 -5.23 6.66 3.60
C GLY A 79 -4.89 5.49 4.53
N ILE A 80 -4.98 4.25 4.02
CA ILE A 80 -4.67 3.06 4.81
C ILE A 80 -3.17 2.77 4.92
N LEU A 81 -2.34 3.28 4.01
CA LEU A 81 -0.90 3.00 3.99
C LEU A 81 -0.17 3.41 5.30
N PRO A 82 -0.39 4.61 5.88
CA PRO A 82 0.23 4.94 7.17
C PRO A 82 -0.33 4.09 8.32
N VAL A 83 -1.61 3.69 8.28
CA VAL A 83 -2.21 2.79 9.28
C VAL A 83 -1.58 1.39 9.21
N VAL A 84 -1.37 0.87 7.98
CA VAL A 84 -0.66 -0.38 7.72
C VAL A 84 0.75 -0.32 8.31
N ALA A 85 1.49 0.78 8.07
CA ALA A 85 2.83 0.95 8.63
C ALA A 85 2.81 0.94 10.18
N ALA A 86 1.86 1.64 10.80
CA ALA A 86 1.74 1.68 12.25
C ALA A 86 1.44 0.30 12.85
N LEU A 87 0.49 -0.45 12.28
CA LEU A 87 0.20 -1.81 12.74
C LEU A 87 1.35 -2.78 12.49
N ALA A 88 2.08 -2.61 11.38
CA ALA A 88 3.27 -3.40 11.07
C ALA A 88 4.38 -3.17 12.09
N ILE A 89 4.56 -1.94 12.60
CA ILE A 89 5.50 -1.64 13.69
C ILE A 89 5.12 -2.41 14.96
N ILE A 90 3.84 -2.39 15.35
CA ILE A 90 3.36 -3.10 16.54
C ILE A 90 3.58 -4.61 16.38
N LEU A 91 3.23 -5.17 15.21
CA LEU A 91 3.41 -6.59 14.93
C LEU A 91 4.89 -6.99 14.89
N LEU A 92 5.76 -6.13 14.36
CA LEU A 92 7.21 -6.31 14.38
C LEU A 92 7.73 -6.48 15.80
N ILE A 93 7.29 -5.60 16.71
CA ILE A 93 7.68 -5.66 18.13
C ILE A 93 7.21 -6.98 18.76
N PHE A 94 5.95 -7.36 18.56
CA PHE A 94 5.43 -8.64 19.07
C PHE A 94 6.19 -9.84 18.52
N ALA A 95 6.54 -9.83 17.23
CA ALA A 95 7.31 -10.89 16.61
C ALA A 95 8.72 -11.00 17.23
N ALA A 96 9.40 -9.88 17.40
CA ALA A 96 10.75 -9.82 17.98
C ALA A 96 10.78 -10.32 19.43
N VAL A 97 9.81 -9.91 20.25
CA VAL A 97 9.72 -10.33 21.66
C VAL A 97 9.24 -11.78 21.80
N SER A 98 8.42 -12.27 20.88
CA SER A 98 7.88 -13.65 20.94
C SER A 98 8.92 -14.71 20.57
N ALA A 99 9.87 -14.40 19.69
CA ALA A 99 10.83 -15.39 19.18
C ALA A 99 11.63 -16.10 20.29
N PRO A 100 12.28 -15.41 21.25
CA PRO A 100 12.99 -16.06 22.35
C PRO A 100 12.08 -16.98 23.18
N GLY A 101 10.85 -16.54 23.46
CA GLY A 101 9.89 -17.32 24.24
C GLY A 101 9.47 -18.63 23.57
N TRP A 102 9.53 -18.71 22.24
CA TRP A 102 9.31 -19.97 21.50
C TRP A 102 10.54 -20.89 21.53
N TYR A 103 11.75 -20.35 21.43
CA TYR A 103 12.98 -21.14 21.58
C TYR A 103 13.13 -21.73 22.99
N ASP A 104 12.72 -20.99 24.02
CA ASP A 104 12.75 -21.51 25.40
C ASP A 104 11.83 -22.73 25.58
N ARG A 105 10.73 -22.81 24.83
CA ARG A 105 9.80 -23.96 24.83
C ARG A 105 10.32 -25.18 24.06
N GLY A 106 11.35 -25.00 23.24
CA GLY A 106 12.02 -26.11 22.54
C GLY A 106 12.89 -27.00 23.44
N LYS A 107 13.13 -26.57 24.68
CA LYS A 107 13.90 -27.33 25.66
C LYS A 107 13.12 -28.57 26.13
N ASN A 108 13.84 -29.62 26.50
CA ASN A 108 13.24 -30.89 26.96
C ASN A 108 12.29 -30.66 28.15
N GLY A 109 11.10 -31.28 28.10
CA GLY A 109 10.13 -31.27 29.20
C GLY A 109 8.94 -30.31 29.04
N PHE A 110 8.83 -29.58 27.92
CA PHE A 110 7.64 -28.79 27.60
C PHE A 110 6.62 -29.58 26.77
N ALA A 111 5.35 -29.18 26.89
CA ALA A 111 4.24 -29.84 26.21
C ALA A 111 4.28 -29.63 24.69
N GLU A 112 4.00 -30.70 23.95
CA GLU A 112 4.02 -30.71 22.48
C GLU A 112 3.06 -29.66 21.87
N THR A 113 3.54 -29.04 20.80
CA THR A 113 2.79 -28.10 19.95
C THR A 113 2.63 -28.70 18.56
N THR A 114 1.65 -28.21 17.80
CA THR A 114 1.37 -28.71 16.44
C THR A 114 2.59 -28.56 15.51
N LEU A 115 3.34 -27.47 15.66
CA LEU A 115 4.61 -27.26 15.00
C LEU A 115 5.75 -27.21 16.03
N PRO A 116 6.98 -27.61 15.66
CA PRO A 116 8.14 -27.48 16.54
C PRO A 116 8.28 -26.04 17.06
N PRO A 117 8.45 -25.82 18.38
CA PRO A 117 8.57 -24.49 18.94
C PRO A 117 9.67 -23.63 18.29
N GLU A 118 10.80 -24.24 17.94
CA GLU A 118 11.92 -23.57 17.26
C GLU A 118 11.53 -23.08 15.86
N LEU A 119 10.69 -23.84 15.15
CA LEU A 119 10.16 -23.42 13.86
C LEU A 119 9.23 -22.22 14.03
N ILE A 120 8.37 -22.21 15.05
CA ILE A 120 7.49 -21.06 15.34
C ILE A 120 8.35 -19.83 15.69
N GLY A 121 9.40 -20.00 16.51
CA GLY A 121 10.37 -18.95 16.82
C GLY A 121 11.07 -18.40 15.58
N LEU A 122 11.49 -19.27 14.66
CA LEU A 122 12.06 -18.88 13.38
C LEU A 122 11.06 -18.09 12.52
N LEU A 123 9.80 -18.53 12.44
CA LEU A 123 8.77 -17.81 11.69
C LEU A 123 8.50 -16.41 12.28
N CYS A 124 8.54 -16.27 13.62
CA CYS A 124 8.52 -14.95 14.26
C CYS A 124 9.73 -14.09 13.84
N LEU A 125 10.94 -14.66 13.79
CA LEU A 125 12.13 -13.94 13.33
C LEU A 125 12.04 -13.52 11.86
N VAL A 126 11.48 -14.36 10.98
CA VAL A 126 11.23 -14.04 9.57
C VAL A 126 10.17 -12.93 9.42
N LEU A 127 9.20 -12.87 10.33
CA LEU A 127 8.17 -11.83 10.31
C LEU A 127 8.77 -10.43 10.54
N VAL A 128 9.87 -10.31 11.30
CA VAL A 128 10.55 -9.02 11.59
C VAL A 128 11.04 -8.31 10.31
N PRO A 129 11.92 -8.88 9.47
CA PRO A 129 12.35 -8.23 8.22
C PRO A 129 11.17 -8.05 7.25
N LEU A 130 10.18 -8.94 7.26
CA LEU A 130 8.99 -8.77 6.45
C LEU A 130 8.19 -7.51 6.84
N GLN A 131 8.04 -7.24 8.15
CA GLN A 131 7.40 -6.01 8.63
C GLN A 131 8.23 -4.76 8.29
N ILE A 132 9.56 -4.82 8.38
CA ILE A 132 10.43 -3.71 7.98
C ILE A 132 10.20 -3.36 6.50
N LEU A 133 10.17 -4.37 5.63
CA LEU A 133 9.87 -4.18 4.22
C LEU A 133 8.46 -3.60 4.02
N LEU A 134 7.46 -4.12 4.72
CA LEU A 134 6.09 -3.62 4.63
C LEU A 134 6.00 -2.13 5.02
N ILE A 135 6.65 -1.73 6.11
CA ILE A 135 6.72 -0.33 6.55
C ILE A 135 7.37 0.52 5.46
N ALA A 136 8.55 0.13 4.95
CA ALA A 136 9.27 0.91 3.94
C ALA A 136 8.45 1.11 2.66
N PHE A 137 7.81 0.04 2.15
CA PHE A 137 7.00 0.12 0.93
C PHE A 137 5.66 0.84 1.15
N ALA A 138 5.04 0.72 2.33
CA ALA A 138 3.85 1.48 2.68
C ALA A 138 4.14 2.99 2.72
N MET A 139 5.26 3.39 3.34
CA MET A 139 5.69 4.79 3.39
C MET A 139 6.06 5.31 1.99
N ARG A 140 6.75 4.51 1.18
CA ARG A 140 7.03 4.84 -0.23
C ARG A 140 5.75 5.01 -1.05
N GLY A 141 4.78 4.11 -0.89
CA GLY A 141 3.47 4.21 -1.55
C GLY A 141 2.71 5.45 -1.12
N PHE A 142 2.78 5.80 0.17
CA PHE A 142 2.15 7.00 0.70
C PHE A 142 2.75 8.26 0.09
N GLN A 143 4.07 8.33 -0.11
CA GLN A 143 4.75 9.47 -0.74
C GLN A 143 4.43 9.63 -2.24
N GLN A 144 3.84 8.63 -2.91
CA GLN A 144 3.51 8.69 -4.33
C GLN A 144 2.18 9.41 -4.66
N ALA A 145 1.50 9.97 -3.65
CA ALA A 145 0.36 10.86 -3.83
C ALA A 145 -0.76 10.31 -4.75
N TRP A 146 -1.26 9.10 -4.46
CA TRP A 146 -2.30 8.42 -5.25
C TRP A 146 -3.69 9.09 -5.26
N ASN A 147 -3.88 10.11 -4.41
CA ASN A 147 -5.09 10.93 -4.31
C ASN A 147 -5.01 12.23 -5.11
N VAL A 148 -3.89 12.52 -5.78
CA VAL A 148 -3.82 13.71 -6.63
C VAL A 148 -4.74 13.48 -7.82
N GLU A 149 -5.73 14.36 -7.90
CA GLU A 149 -6.72 14.50 -8.96
C GLU A 149 -6.35 15.76 -9.72
N VAL A 150 -6.22 15.64 -11.05
CA VAL A 150 -6.01 16.78 -11.94
C VAL A 150 -7.26 16.89 -12.79
N GLU A 151 -7.88 18.06 -12.75
CA GLU A 151 -9.02 18.40 -13.58
C GLU A 151 -8.50 18.96 -14.92
N HIS A 152 -8.98 18.40 -16.03
CA HIS A 152 -8.72 18.92 -17.37
C HIS A 152 -10.05 19.33 -18.02
N THR A 153 -10.03 20.45 -18.75
CA THR A 153 -11.13 20.83 -19.66
C THR A 153 -10.75 20.41 -21.08
N PRO A 154 -11.64 19.78 -21.89
CA PRO A 154 -11.31 19.25 -23.21
C PRO A 154 -10.62 20.24 -24.17
N ASP A 155 -10.92 21.53 -24.06
CA ASP A 155 -10.39 22.57 -24.95
C ASP A 155 -8.91 22.95 -24.68
N GLU A 156 -8.35 22.65 -23.50
CA GLU A 156 -6.95 23.00 -23.17
C GLU A 156 -5.93 22.08 -23.87
N ASP A 157 -6.30 20.83 -24.16
CA ASP A 157 -5.44 19.87 -24.87
C ASP A 157 -5.43 20.11 -26.39
N GLY A 158 -6.51 20.68 -26.94
CA GLY A 158 -6.60 21.09 -28.36
C GLY A 158 -5.69 22.28 -28.68
N TYR A 159 -5.72 23.32 -27.84
CA TYR A 159 -4.92 24.54 -28.07
C TYR A 159 -3.40 24.27 -28.00
N ARG A 160 -2.95 23.38 -27.11
CA ARG A 160 -1.53 23.03 -26.97
C ARG A 160 -0.98 22.19 -28.13
N ARG A 161 -1.87 21.48 -28.84
CA ARG A 161 -1.49 20.67 -30.01
C ARG A 161 -1.32 21.53 -31.26
N ASP A 162 -2.05 22.64 -31.38
CA ASP A 162 -1.97 23.55 -32.52
C ASP A 162 -0.81 24.55 -32.42
N GLU A 163 -0.36 24.96 -31.23
CA GLU A 163 0.83 25.83 -31.09
C GLU A 163 2.17 25.13 -31.43
N GLY A 164 2.19 23.79 -31.48
CA GLY A 164 3.39 23.00 -31.80
C GLY A 164 3.55 22.64 -33.29
N GLY A 165 2.58 22.99 -34.14
CA GLY A 165 2.50 22.53 -35.53
C GLY A 165 2.31 23.68 -36.52
N GLY A 166 3.41 24.27 -36.99
CA GLY A 166 3.52 24.89 -38.33
C GLY A 166 2.51 25.96 -38.70
N GLY A 167 2.91 27.22 -38.63
CA GLY A 167 2.20 28.34 -39.25
C GLY A 167 3.16 29.46 -39.63
N GLU A 168 3.82 29.32 -40.78
CA GLU A 168 4.40 30.43 -41.53
C GLU A 168 3.40 31.59 -41.57
N ARG A 169 3.81 32.77 -41.06
CA ARG A 169 2.99 33.99 -41.11
C ARG A 169 3.06 34.55 -42.54
N PRO A 170 1.99 34.58 -43.34
CA PRO A 170 2.00 35.30 -44.60
C PRO A 170 1.75 36.79 -44.31
N GLY A 171 2.76 37.61 -44.60
CA GLY A 171 2.61 39.00 -45.06
C GLY A 171 1.89 39.98 -44.13
N ALA A 172 2.65 40.69 -43.30
CA ALA A 172 2.23 42.01 -42.82
C ALA A 172 2.24 42.98 -44.01
N VAL A 173 1.06 43.31 -44.54
CA VAL A 173 0.88 44.39 -45.52
C VAL A 173 1.06 45.71 -44.78
N VAL A 174 2.15 46.41 -45.08
CA VAL A 174 2.40 47.79 -44.65
C VAL A 174 1.51 48.71 -45.51
N ALA A 175 0.59 49.43 -44.87
CA ALA A 175 -0.18 50.50 -45.52
C ALA A 175 0.64 51.80 -45.50
N PRO A 176 0.72 52.55 -46.62
CA PRO A 176 1.43 53.83 -46.65
C PRO A 176 0.53 55.00 -46.22
N ALA A 177 1.14 55.99 -45.57
CA ALA A 177 0.67 57.38 -45.53
C ALA A 177 1.89 58.30 -45.69
#